data_AF-A0A956QLK2-F1
#
_entry.id   AF-A0A956QLK2-F1
#
_cell.length_a   1.000
_cell.length_b   1.000
_cell.length_c   1.000
_cell.angle_alpha   90.00
_cell.angle_beta   90.00
_cell.angle_gamma   90.00
#
_symmetry.space_group_name_H-M   'P 1'
#
loop_
_entity.id
_entity.type
_entity.pdbx_description
1 polymer ?
#
loop_
_entity_poly.entity_id
_entity_poly.type
_entity_poly.pdbx_seq_one_letter_code
_entity_poly.pdbx_strand_id
1 'polypeptide(L)'
;SRAHRDGRNVGEEFLQGIVNHSTSESERTLARVAREAAAQRLYNKSAFMAQAEALREIKHGIGGDSSRALAEWGKAARLKAYNNEDARKLMYPVLEAIGTDGDPRVAALGDVGRKASGAYLYQDSGSIVQAVALSKVLEAPVGPTLETDLADYGRRALNHCGTAQDQRNVGHEVLRGIKKYAQDPANAVLAKVADEATCPRLYHRGAAGAHYEAFALLEEGNHADADDLVARFGLAVLGRNDAASDRRTIVGEVLKSLAEGSSDEVKEAVLRTTLEAAERAGQDSVALGLQKFALNWVRKAPTLPKGQLEGGDELDPAVLEQRLAYNQSVRNQLGDEIKKNQDEVTARTSRMGA
;
A
#
# COMPACT_ATOMS: atom_id res chain seq x y z
N SER A 1 16.44 14.12 35.73
CA SER A 1 16.58 14.35 37.18
C SER A 1 16.74 13.01 37.89
N ARG A 2 17.27 13.02 39.12
CA ARG A 2 17.36 11.83 39.99
C ARG A 2 15.96 11.23 40.25
N ALA A 3 14.97 12.08 40.52
CA ALA A 3 13.58 11.68 40.72
C ALA A 3 12.97 10.84 39.57
N HIS A 4 13.24 11.15 38.29
CA HIS A 4 12.73 10.33 37.18
C HIS A 4 13.45 8.98 37.06
N ARG A 5 14.70 8.87 37.52
CA ARG A 5 15.41 7.58 37.55
C ARG A 5 14.84 6.70 38.66
N ASP A 6 14.65 7.27 39.85
CA ASP A 6 14.07 6.56 40.98
C ASP A 6 12.62 6.13 40.67
N GLY A 7 11.83 7.03 40.06
CA GLY A 7 10.47 6.73 39.61
C GLY A 7 10.42 5.63 38.55
N ARG A 8 11.39 5.57 37.62
CA ARG A 8 11.49 4.49 36.63
C ARG A 8 11.71 3.13 37.29
N ASN A 9 12.61 3.06 38.27
CA ASN A 9 12.92 1.81 38.97
C ASN A 9 11.70 1.33 39.77
N VAL A 10 11.05 2.24 40.51
CA VAL A 10 9.83 1.92 41.27
C VAL A 10 8.70 1.46 40.34
N GLY A 11 8.49 2.16 39.21
CA GLY A 11 7.50 1.76 38.21
C GLY A 11 7.77 0.37 37.64
N GLU A 12 9.05 0.03 37.42
CA GLU A 12 9.45 -1.30 36.95
C GLU A 12 9.13 -2.40 37.96
N GLU A 13 9.40 -2.18 39.24
CA GLU A 13 9.09 -3.12 40.32
C GLU A 13 7.58 -3.37 40.44
N PHE A 14 6.76 -2.33 40.41
CA PHE A 14 5.29 -2.47 40.46
C PHE A 14 4.75 -3.25 39.27
N LEU A 15 5.18 -2.90 38.05
CA LEU A 15 4.74 -3.62 36.86
C LEU A 15 5.22 -5.09 36.88
N GLN A 16 6.42 -5.38 37.39
CA GLN A 16 6.90 -6.76 37.55
C GLN A 16 6.06 -7.53 38.57
N GLY A 17 5.64 -6.87 39.66
CA GLY A 17 4.68 -7.44 40.61
C GLY A 17 3.36 -7.81 39.96
N ILE A 18 2.80 -6.94 39.11
CA ILE A 18 1.55 -7.21 38.37
C ILE A 18 1.74 -8.39 37.41
N VAL A 19 2.85 -8.43 36.66
CA VAL A 19 3.16 -9.57 35.77
C VAL A 19 3.17 -10.91 36.52
N ASN A 20 3.75 -10.93 37.72
CA ASN A 20 3.90 -12.17 38.51
C ASN A 20 2.63 -12.58 39.27
N HIS A 21 1.78 -11.62 39.65
CA HIS A 21 0.73 -11.85 40.63
C HIS A 21 -0.70 -11.52 40.15
N SER A 22 -0.88 -10.82 39.04
CA SER A 22 -2.22 -10.57 38.52
C SER A 22 -2.84 -11.85 37.95
N THR A 23 -4.12 -12.04 38.26
CA THR A 23 -4.97 -13.10 37.68
C THR A 23 -5.55 -12.69 36.33
N SER A 24 -5.51 -11.40 35.98
CA SER A 24 -5.99 -10.87 34.71
C SER A 24 -4.90 -10.95 33.63
N GLU A 25 -5.16 -11.69 32.56
CA GLU A 25 -4.24 -11.79 31.43
C GLU A 25 -3.98 -10.44 30.76
N SER A 26 -5.02 -9.62 30.57
CA SER A 26 -4.88 -8.28 30.00
C SER A 26 -3.99 -7.37 30.84
N GLU A 27 -4.09 -7.45 32.17
CA GLU A 27 -3.21 -6.67 33.07
C GLU A 27 -1.77 -7.14 32.99
N ARG A 28 -1.54 -8.47 32.98
CA ARG A 28 -0.20 -9.03 32.80
C ARG A 28 0.41 -8.63 31.46
N THR A 29 -0.37 -8.68 30.38
CA THR A 29 0.08 -8.31 29.04
C THR A 29 0.42 -6.82 28.98
N LEU A 30 -0.46 -5.94 29.42
CA LEU A 30 -0.19 -4.50 29.46
C LEU A 30 1.03 -4.18 30.34
N ALA A 31 1.14 -4.78 31.52
CA ALA A 31 2.27 -4.56 32.40
C ALA A 31 3.60 -5.05 31.80
N ARG A 32 3.59 -6.21 31.14
CA ARG A 32 4.76 -6.77 30.44
C ARG A 32 5.22 -5.84 29.31
N VAL A 33 4.30 -5.45 28.42
CA VAL A 33 4.63 -4.58 27.28
C VAL A 33 5.08 -3.19 27.74
N ALA A 34 4.45 -2.63 28.77
CA ALA A 34 4.87 -1.35 29.35
C ALA A 34 6.29 -1.38 29.93
N ARG A 35 6.70 -2.51 30.54
CA ARG A 35 8.08 -2.71 30.99
C ARG A 35 9.05 -2.83 29.82
N GLU A 36 8.74 -3.66 28.84
CA GLU A 36 9.57 -3.86 27.65
C GLU A 36 9.78 -2.53 26.89
N ALA A 37 8.73 -1.70 26.78
CA ALA A 37 8.80 -0.37 26.20
C ALA A 37 9.63 0.60 27.05
N ALA A 38 9.44 0.63 28.37
CA ALA A 38 10.20 1.50 29.27
C ALA A 38 11.69 1.09 29.41
N ALA A 39 12.01 -0.18 29.13
CA ALA A 39 13.37 -0.71 29.11
C ALA A 39 14.20 -0.23 27.90
N GLN A 40 13.55 0.30 26.86
CA GLN A 40 14.21 0.88 25.70
C GLN A 40 15.17 2.02 26.10
N ARG A 41 16.09 2.38 25.20
CA ARG A 41 16.99 3.53 25.38
C ARG A 41 16.23 4.85 25.21
N LEU A 42 15.50 5.23 26.26
CA LEU A 42 14.65 6.41 26.38
C LEU A 42 15.22 7.42 27.39
N TYR A 43 14.73 8.66 27.34
CA TYR A 43 14.88 9.55 28.49
C TYR A 43 14.13 8.98 29.70
N ASN A 44 14.73 9.09 30.90
CA ASN A 44 14.12 8.60 32.14
C ASN A 44 12.72 9.17 32.39
N LYS A 45 12.46 10.43 31.95
CA LYS A 45 11.14 11.04 32.05
C LYS A 45 10.11 10.28 31.19
N SER A 46 10.43 9.97 29.94
CA SER A 46 9.53 9.24 29.04
C SER A 46 9.24 7.84 29.55
N ALA A 47 10.28 7.11 29.98
CA ALA A 47 10.13 5.76 30.54
C ALA A 47 9.23 5.78 31.79
N PHE A 48 9.49 6.69 32.74
CA PHE A 48 8.67 6.85 33.94
C PHE A 48 7.21 7.17 33.61
N MET A 49 6.97 8.13 32.71
CA MET A 49 5.60 8.52 32.34
C MET A 49 4.84 7.38 31.67
N ALA A 50 5.51 6.61 30.80
CA ALA A 50 4.89 5.44 30.16
C ALA A 50 4.50 4.35 31.18
N GLN A 51 5.35 4.09 32.18
CA GLN A 51 5.05 3.15 33.27
C GLN A 51 3.91 3.65 34.16
N ALA A 52 3.93 4.94 34.51
CA ALA A 52 2.87 5.56 35.30
C ALA A 52 1.51 5.49 34.58
N GLU A 53 1.51 5.68 33.26
CA GLU A 53 0.33 5.56 32.43
C GLU A 53 -0.22 4.12 32.41
N ALA A 54 0.64 3.11 32.28
CA ALA A 54 0.22 1.71 32.33
C ALA A 54 -0.40 1.35 33.69
N LEU A 55 0.24 1.79 34.79
CA LEU A 55 -0.28 1.59 36.14
C LEU A 55 -1.63 2.31 36.35
N ARG A 56 -1.82 3.47 35.73
CA ARG A 56 -3.08 4.21 35.76
C ARG A 56 -4.20 3.42 35.08
N GLU A 57 -3.96 2.91 33.87
CA GLU A 57 -4.93 2.09 33.14
C GLU A 57 -5.27 0.81 33.90
N ILE A 58 -4.27 0.10 34.44
CA ILE A 58 -4.48 -1.11 35.26
C ILE A 58 -5.31 -0.78 36.51
N LYS A 59 -5.01 0.32 37.21
CA LYS A 59 -5.74 0.73 38.42
C LYS A 59 -7.22 1.01 38.15
N HIS A 60 -7.55 1.57 36.99
CA HIS A 60 -8.93 1.88 36.62
C HIS A 60 -9.70 0.67 36.07
N GLY A 61 -9.02 -0.46 35.90
CA GLY A 61 -9.55 -1.67 35.31
C GLY A 61 -9.44 -1.62 33.79
N ILE A 62 -8.91 -2.70 33.20
CA ILE A 62 -8.81 -2.82 31.75
C ILE A 62 -10.17 -3.25 31.19
N GLY A 63 -10.83 -2.34 30.47
CA GLY A 63 -12.04 -2.63 29.72
C GLY A 63 -11.73 -3.16 28.32
N GLY A 64 -12.41 -4.23 27.90
CA GLY A 64 -12.25 -4.81 26.57
C GLY A 64 -11.08 -5.80 26.44
N ASP A 65 -10.68 -6.08 25.20
CA ASP A 65 -9.57 -6.98 24.90
C ASP A 65 -8.19 -6.34 25.18
N SER A 66 -7.17 -7.20 25.25
CA SER A 66 -5.79 -6.77 25.54
C SER A 66 -5.23 -5.80 24.49
N SER A 67 -5.56 -5.98 23.21
CA SER A 67 -5.06 -5.14 22.13
C SER A 67 -5.60 -3.72 22.16
N ARG A 68 -6.88 -3.56 22.51
CA ARG A 68 -7.49 -2.26 22.75
C ARG A 68 -6.81 -1.54 23.89
N ALA A 69 -6.59 -2.23 25.02
CA ALA A 69 -5.89 -1.67 26.17
C ALA A 69 -4.46 -1.23 25.83
N LEU A 70 -3.73 -2.07 25.08
CA LEU A 70 -2.39 -1.76 24.57
C LEU A 70 -2.41 -0.53 23.64
N ALA A 71 -3.41 -0.42 22.76
CA ALA A 71 -3.53 0.71 21.85
C ALA A 71 -3.91 2.02 22.55
N GLU A 72 -4.83 1.98 23.53
CA GLU A 72 -5.17 3.13 24.37
C GLU A 72 -3.95 3.60 25.17
N TRP A 73 -3.27 2.68 25.85
CA TRP A 73 -2.04 2.98 26.57
C TRP A 73 -0.94 3.53 25.64
N GLY A 74 -0.70 2.89 24.49
CA GLY A 74 0.34 3.33 23.54
C GLY A 74 0.11 4.76 23.03
N LYS A 75 -1.15 5.13 22.75
CA LYS A 75 -1.52 6.51 22.38
C LYS A 75 -1.30 7.49 23.53
N ALA A 76 -1.67 7.13 24.76
CA ALA A 76 -1.47 7.97 25.93
C ALA A 76 0.02 8.17 26.24
N ALA A 77 0.80 7.08 26.23
CA ALA A 77 2.25 7.08 26.46
C ALA A 77 3.00 7.96 25.43
N ARG A 78 2.61 7.89 24.15
CA ARG A 78 3.14 8.78 23.11
C ARG A 78 3.01 10.25 23.47
N LEU A 79 1.84 10.69 23.93
CA LEU A 79 1.58 12.10 24.28
C LEU A 79 2.41 12.58 25.48
N LYS A 80 2.96 11.65 26.27
CA LYS A 80 3.82 11.94 27.42
C LYS A 80 5.31 11.76 27.14
N ALA A 81 5.67 11.25 25.96
CA ALA A 81 7.06 11.10 25.56
C ALA A 81 7.76 12.46 25.45
N TYR A 82 9.05 12.49 25.79
CA TYR A 82 9.84 13.72 25.74
C TYR A 82 10.07 14.23 24.32
N ASN A 83 10.21 13.31 23.36
CA ASN A 83 10.41 13.60 21.94
C ASN A 83 9.80 12.48 21.08
N ASN A 84 9.81 12.66 19.76
CA ASN A 84 9.23 11.71 18.82
C ASN A 84 10.04 10.41 18.70
N GLU A 85 11.35 10.44 18.98
CA GLU A 85 12.16 9.23 19.03
C GLU A 85 11.73 8.29 20.16
N ASP A 86 11.53 8.85 21.35
CA ASP A 86 11.04 8.13 22.53
C ASP A 86 9.61 7.64 22.30
N ALA A 87 8.73 8.48 21.74
CA ALA A 87 7.38 8.08 21.36
C ALA A 87 7.41 6.86 20.43
N ARG A 88 8.27 6.89 19.40
CA ARG A 88 8.40 5.79 18.44
C ARG A 88 8.89 4.50 19.10
N LYS A 89 9.91 4.60 19.97
CA LYS A 89 10.46 3.46 20.71
C LYS A 89 9.46 2.88 21.71
N LEU A 90 8.60 3.71 22.31
CA LEU A 90 7.55 3.26 23.23
C LEU A 90 6.44 2.49 22.50
N MET A 91 6.02 2.94 21.32
CA MET A 91 4.94 2.30 20.56
C MET A 91 5.39 1.06 19.78
N TYR A 92 6.69 0.87 19.53
CA TYR A 92 7.16 -0.30 18.78
C TYR A 92 6.82 -1.64 19.47
N PRO A 93 7.12 -1.83 20.78
CA PRO A 93 6.68 -3.04 21.50
C PRO A 93 5.16 -3.17 21.63
N VAL A 94 4.42 -2.06 21.64
CA VAL A 94 2.95 -2.07 21.62
C VAL A 94 2.44 -2.76 20.37
N LEU A 95 2.87 -2.28 19.20
CA LEU A 95 2.45 -2.82 17.91
C LEU A 95 2.95 -4.24 17.68
N GLU A 96 4.13 -4.58 18.22
CA GLU A 96 4.63 -5.95 18.23
C GLU A 96 3.73 -6.89 19.02
N ALA A 97 3.32 -6.51 20.23
CA ALA A 97 2.40 -7.30 21.04
C ALA A 97 1.02 -7.43 20.39
N ILE A 98 0.46 -6.33 19.86
CA ILE A 98 -0.80 -6.33 19.11
C ILE A 98 -0.67 -7.23 17.87
N GLY A 99 0.48 -7.23 17.19
CA GLY A 99 0.74 -8.09 16.03
C GLY A 99 0.71 -9.60 16.32
N THR A 100 0.66 -9.99 17.60
CA THR A 100 0.52 -11.37 18.06
C THR A 100 -0.86 -11.66 18.66
N ASP A 101 -1.82 -10.75 18.51
CA ASP A 101 -3.19 -10.92 19.00
C ASP A 101 -3.91 -12.10 18.33
N GLY A 102 -4.90 -12.66 19.03
CA GLY A 102 -5.71 -13.76 18.53
C GLY A 102 -6.71 -13.35 17.45
N ASP A 103 -7.13 -12.08 17.41
CA ASP A 103 -7.94 -11.52 16.32
C ASP A 103 -7.05 -11.22 15.10
N PRO A 104 -7.23 -11.93 13.96
CA PRO A 104 -6.40 -11.74 12.77
C PRO A 104 -6.43 -10.32 12.22
N ARG A 105 -7.56 -9.59 12.37
CA ARG A 105 -7.71 -8.23 11.86
C ARG A 105 -6.86 -7.25 12.66
N VAL A 106 -6.92 -7.37 13.99
CA VAL A 106 -6.13 -6.56 14.91
C VAL A 106 -4.65 -6.89 14.79
N ALA A 107 -4.31 -8.18 14.70
CA ALA A 107 -2.94 -8.64 14.49
C ALA A 107 -2.33 -8.11 13.18
N ALA A 108 -3.10 -8.07 12.09
CA ALA A 108 -2.64 -7.51 10.83
C ALA A 108 -2.33 -6.01 10.94
N LEU A 109 -3.20 -5.22 11.59
CA LEU A 109 -2.96 -3.79 11.83
C LEU A 109 -1.71 -3.56 12.70
N GLY A 110 -1.49 -4.38 13.73
CA GLY A 110 -0.28 -4.36 14.56
C GLY A 110 0.99 -4.64 13.76
N ASP A 111 1.03 -5.76 13.01
CA ASP A 111 2.21 -6.15 12.22
C ASP A 111 2.52 -5.14 11.12
N VAL A 112 1.52 -4.71 10.35
CA VAL A 112 1.69 -3.74 9.27
C VAL A 112 2.08 -2.37 9.82
N GLY A 113 1.44 -1.92 10.91
CA GLY A 113 1.79 -0.68 11.59
C GLY A 113 3.25 -0.65 12.05
N ARG A 114 3.71 -1.75 12.67
CA ARG A 114 5.10 -1.91 13.13
C ARG A 114 6.10 -1.90 11.99
N LYS A 115 5.81 -2.59 10.89
CA LYS A 115 6.72 -2.66 9.72
C LYS A 115 6.78 -1.35 8.96
N ALA A 116 5.62 -0.75 8.66
CA ALA A 116 5.53 0.53 7.97
C ALA A 116 6.21 1.66 8.75
N SER A 117 6.19 1.60 10.09
CA SER A 117 6.87 2.56 10.96
C SER A 117 8.35 2.27 11.25
N GLY A 118 8.94 1.29 10.56
CA GLY A 118 10.25 0.71 10.85
C GLY A 118 11.45 1.66 10.78
N ALA A 119 12.65 1.09 10.82
CA ALA A 119 13.92 1.81 11.02
C ALA A 119 14.24 2.91 9.99
N TYR A 120 13.55 2.92 8.86
CA TYR A 120 13.81 3.82 7.73
C TYR A 120 13.05 5.15 7.79
N LEU A 121 12.04 5.28 8.67
CA LEU A 121 11.33 6.55 8.83
C LEU A 121 12.07 7.48 9.79
N TYR A 122 12.10 8.76 9.43
CA TYR A 122 12.51 9.81 10.36
C TYR A 122 11.61 9.80 11.60
N GLN A 123 12.17 10.19 12.76
CA GLN A 123 11.58 10.01 14.08
C GLN A 123 10.12 10.50 14.17
N ASP A 124 9.83 11.66 13.59
CA ASP A 124 8.52 12.30 13.61
C ASP A 124 7.48 11.49 12.83
N SER A 125 7.75 11.19 11.55
CA SER A 125 6.86 10.39 10.71
C SER A 125 6.68 8.99 11.27
N GLY A 126 7.74 8.34 11.77
CA GLY A 126 7.66 7.03 12.41
C GLY A 126 6.69 7.01 13.59
N SER A 127 6.78 7.99 14.49
CA SER A 127 5.88 8.07 15.65
C SER A 127 4.42 8.37 15.25
N ILE A 128 4.19 9.16 14.20
CA ILE A 128 2.81 9.47 13.75
C ILE A 128 2.21 8.25 13.07
N VAL A 129 2.95 7.56 12.19
CA VAL A 129 2.50 6.34 11.51
C VAL A 129 2.08 5.27 12.53
N GLN A 130 2.83 5.08 13.61
CA GLN A 130 2.45 4.19 14.70
C GLN A 130 1.16 4.63 15.41
N ALA A 131 0.99 5.93 15.65
CA ALA A 131 -0.22 6.45 16.28
C ALA A 131 -1.47 6.28 15.41
N VAL A 132 -1.33 6.37 14.08
CA VAL A 132 -2.41 6.05 13.13
C VAL A 132 -2.75 4.56 13.19
N ALA A 133 -1.75 3.67 13.22
CA ALA A 133 -1.97 2.23 13.35
C ALA A 133 -2.72 1.88 14.66
N LEU A 134 -2.29 2.44 15.80
CA LEU A 134 -2.99 2.23 17.08
C LEU A 134 -4.41 2.79 17.06
N SER A 135 -4.64 3.94 16.40
CA SER A 135 -6.00 4.47 16.26
C SER A 135 -6.88 3.53 15.43
N LYS A 136 -6.31 2.90 14.39
CA LYS A 136 -7.00 1.91 13.58
C LYS A 136 -7.34 0.64 14.35
N VAL A 137 -6.47 0.16 15.23
CA VAL A 137 -6.77 -0.95 16.15
C VAL A 137 -8.00 -0.64 17.01
N LEU A 138 -8.15 0.60 17.48
CA LEU A 138 -9.31 1.01 18.27
C LEU A 138 -10.62 1.14 17.46
N GLU A 139 -10.51 1.34 16.15
CA GLU A 139 -11.62 1.45 15.19
C GLU A 139 -12.00 0.09 14.55
N ALA A 140 -11.09 -0.89 14.57
CA ALA A 140 -11.20 -2.16 13.85
C ALA A 140 -12.51 -2.96 14.09
N PRO A 141 -13.16 -2.94 15.27
CA PRO A 141 -14.44 -3.63 15.46
C PRO A 141 -15.61 -3.05 14.62
N VAL A 142 -15.42 -1.90 13.96
CA VAL A 142 -16.50 -1.11 13.32
C VAL A 142 -16.41 -1.08 11.80
N GLY A 143 -15.26 -1.42 11.19
CA GLY A 143 -15.06 -1.29 9.74
C GLY A 143 -15.56 -2.47 8.90
N PRO A 144 -15.74 -2.29 7.57
CA PRO A 144 -16.35 -3.28 6.69
C PRO A 144 -15.49 -4.51 6.40
N THR A 145 -14.18 -4.33 6.14
CA THR A 145 -13.21 -5.42 5.88
C THR A 145 -11.82 -5.07 6.41
N LEU A 146 -10.93 -6.05 6.56
CA LEU A 146 -9.54 -5.82 6.96
C LEU A 146 -8.77 -5.04 5.89
N GLU A 147 -9.04 -5.30 4.62
CA GLU A 147 -8.43 -4.64 3.47
C GLU A 147 -8.77 -3.15 3.46
N THR A 148 -10.03 -2.81 3.70
CA THR A 148 -10.47 -1.41 3.82
C THR A 148 -9.81 -0.73 5.01
N ASP A 149 -9.67 -1.40 6.15
CA ASP A 149 -8.97 -0.84 7.32
C ASP A 149 -7.49 -0.59 7.05
N LEU A 150 -6.81 -1.53 6.37
CA LEU A 150 -5.41 -1.41 6.00
C LEU A 150 -5.19 -0.32 4.95
N ALA A 151 -6.12 -0.17 3.99
CA ALA A 151 -6.10 0.90 2.99
C ALA A 151 -6.29 2.27 3.65
N ASP A 152 -7.29 2.43 4.54
CA ASP A 152 -7.50 3.69 5.27
C ASP A 152 -6.35 3.99 6.24
N TYR A 153 -5.78 2.97 6.88
CA TYR A 153 -4.52 3.11 7.61
C TYR A 153 -3.42 3.67 6.69
N GLY A 154 -3.19 3.04 5.53
CA GLY A 154 -2.17 3.44 4.58
C GLY A 154 -2.33 4.88 4.12
N ARG A 155 -3.53 5.27 3.69
CA ARG A 155 -3.85 6.63 3.26
C ARG A 155 -3.60 7.66 4.36
N ARG A 156 -4.08 7.42 5.58
CA ARG A 156 -3.83 8.30 6.73
C ARG A 156 -2.34 8.39 7.05
N ALA A 157 -1.62 7.28 7.01
CA ALA A 157 -0.18 7.23 7.29
C ALA A 157 0.65 8.00 6.25
N LEU A 158 0.30 7.91 4.96
CA LEU A 158 0.96 8.65 3.88
C LEU A 158 0.84 10.18 4.04
N ASN A 159 -0.30 10.67 4.53
CA ASN A 159 -0.53 12.10 4.78
C ASN A 159 0.42 12.69 5.84
N HIS A 160 1.03 11.84 6.65
CA HIS A 160 1.94 12.22 7.74
C HIS A 160 3.43 11.94 7.44
N CYS A 161 3.72 11.43 6.24
CA CYS A 161 5.08 11.23 5.79
C CYS A 161 5.65 12.55 5.26
N GLY A 162 6.79 12.98 5.81
CA GLY A 162 7.43 14.25 5.44
C GLY A 162 8.19 14.20 4.11
N THR A 163 8.49 13.01 3.60
CA THR A 163 9.25 12.82 2.36
C THR A 163 8.61 11.79 1.43
N ALA A 164 8.91 11.90 0.14
CA ALA A 164 8.49 10.90 -0.84
C ALA A 164 9.09 9.51 -0.57
N GLN A 165 10.28 9.43 0.05
CA GLN A 165 10.87 8.15 0.46
C GLN A 165 10.07 7.50 1.60
N ASP A 166 9.65 8.29 2.58
CA ASP A 166 8.83 7.81 3.69
C ASP A 166 7.46 7.32 3.19
N GLN A 167 6.83 8.09 2.30
CA GLN A 167 5.58 7.71 1.64
C GLN A 167 5.73 6.37 0.89
N ARG A 168 6.84 6.17 0.18
CA ARG A 168 7.11 4.89 -0.49
C ARG A 168 7.25 3.74 0.50
N ASN A 169 8.08 3.90 1.53
CA ASN A 169 8.34 2.85 2.51
C ASN A 169 7.04 2.43 3.23
N VAL A 170 6.24 3.40 3.64
CA VAL A 170 4.93 3.16 4.27
C VAL A 170 3.97 2.49 3.28
N GLY A 171 3.85 3.04 2.07
CA GLY A 171 2.97 2.48 1.04
C GLY A 171 3.29 1.03 0.71
N HIS A 172 4.58 0.71 0.56
CA HIS A 172 5.09 -0.64 0.28
C HIS A 172 4.72 -1.62 1.39
N GLU A 173 4.98 -1.27 2.65
CA GLU A 173 4.68 -2.17 3.77
C GLU A 173 3.17 -2.37 3.98
N VAL A 174 2.35 -1.36 3.68
CA VAL A 174 0.89 -1.49 3.70
C VAL A 174 0.42 -2.43 2.59
N LEU A 175 0.87 -2.25 1.35
CA LEU A 175 0.49 -3.11 0.23
C LEU A 175 0.94 -4.56 0.44
N ARG A 176 2.14 -4.78 0.98
CA ARG A 176 2.57 -6.12 1.42
C ARG A 176 1.66 -6.71 2.49
N GLY A 177 1.21 -5.88 3.43
CA GLY A 177 0.23 -6.24 4.44
C GLY A 177 -1.08 -6.71 3.81
N ILE A 178 -1.66 -5.88 2.94
CA ILE A 178 -2.91 -6.21 2.22
C ILE A 178 -2.74 -7.49 1.42
N LYS A 179 -1.66 -7.64 0.65
CA LYS A 179 -1.36 -8.88 -0.08
C LYS A 179 -1.28 -10.12 0.82
N LYS A 180 -0.72 -9.99 2.03
CA LYS A 180 -0.55 -11.10 2.98
C LYS A 180 -1.86 -11.48 3.66
N TYR A 181 -2.71 -10.50 3.97
CA TYR A 181 -3.87 -10.68 4.84
C TYR A 181 -5.22 -10.56 4.12
N ALA A 182 -5.23 -10.19 2.84
CA ALA A 182 -6.44 -10.09 2.04
C ALA A 182 -7.15 -11.44 1.99
N GLN A 183 -8.45 -11.40 2.29
CA GLN A 183 -9.37 -12.51 2.12
C GLN A 183 -9.92 -12.52 0.68
N ASP A 184 -10.03 -11.35 0.06
CA ASP A 184 -10.42 -11.20 -1.34
C ASP A 184 -9.21 -11.33 -2.29
N PRO A 185 -9.18 -12.34 -3.19
CA PRO A 185 -8.13 -12.47 -4.20
C PRO A 185 -7.96 -11.22 -5.08
N ALA A 186 -9.03 -10.49 -5.37
CA ALA A 186 -8.97 -9.28 -6.18
C ALA A 186 -8.12 -8.19 -5.52
N ASN A 187 -8.34 -7.97 -4.22
CA ASN A 187 -7.57 -7.03 -3.42
C ASN A 187 -6.10 -7.47 -3.28
N ALA A 188 -5.84 -8.78 -3.19
CA ALA A 188 -4.48 -9.30 -3.15
C ALA A 188 -3.72 -9.06 -4.48
N VAL A 189 -4.40 -9.23 -5.62
CA VAL A 189 -3.85 -8.96 -6.95
C VAL A 189 -3.60 -7.46 -7.13
N LEU A 190 -4.57 -6.61 -6.81
CA LEU A 190 -4.40 -5.15 -6.88
C LEU A 190 -3.24 -4.69 -6.00
N ALA A 191 -3.14 -5.19 -4.77
CA ALA A 191 -2.05 -4.86 -3.87
C ALA A 191 -0.69 -5.30 -4.44
N LYS A 192 -0.60 -6.48 -5.06
CA LYS A 192 0.61 -6.97 -5.74
C LYS A 192 1.00 -6.05 -6.91
N VAL A 193 0.06 -5.72 -7.78
CA VAL A 193 0.31 -4.87 -8.95
C VAL A 193 0.76 -3.47 -8.50
N ALA A 194 0.10 -2.90 -7.49
CA ALA A 194 0.50 -1.62 -6.92
C ALA A 194 1.90 -1.69 -6.30
N ASP A 195 2.25 -2.77 -5.58
CA ASP A 195 3.57 -2.95 -4.94
C ASP A 195 4.70 -3.04 -5.96
N GLU A 196 4.44 -3.72 -7.08
CA GLU A 196 5.38 -3.87 -8.20
C GLU A 196 5.53 -2.56 -8.97
N ALA A 197 4.43 -1.82 -9.15
CA ALA A 197 4.40 -0.51 -9.80
C ALA A 197 5.13 0.60 -9.03
N THR A 198 5.14 0.52 -7.70
CA THR A 198 5.76 1.52 -6.82
C THR A 198 7.13 1.08 -6.28
N CYS A 199 7.66 -0.03 -6.81
CA CYS A 199 8.88 -0.69 -6.37
C CYS A 199 10.08 0.27 -6.21
N PRO A 200 10.93 0.12 -5.16
CA PRO A 200 12.02 1.03 -4.82
C PRO A 200 13.05 1.34 -5.92
N ARG A 201 13.14 0.52 -6.98
CA ARG A 201 14.04 0.77 -8.12
C ARG A 201 13.56 1.92 -9.02
N LEU A 202 12.29 2.32 -8.89
CA LEU A 202 11.65 3.38 -9.64
C LEU A 202 11.68 4.67 -8.78
N TYR A 203 12.75 5.46 -8.94
CA TYR A 203 13.05 6.65 -8.14
C TYR A 203 12.14 7.86 -8.47
N HIS A 204 10.82 7.71 -8.42
CA HIS A 204 9.90 8.71 -8.99
C HIS A 204 8.94 9.32 -7.96
N ARG A 205 8.72 10.64 -8.09
CA ARG A 205 7.74 11.42 -7.29
C ARG A 205 6.30 10.89 -7.44
N GLY A 206 6.01 10.18 -8.54
CA GLY A 206 4.69 9.59 -8.82
C GLY A 206 4.33 8.36 -7.95
N ALA A 207 5.28 7.72 -7.28
CA ALA A 207 5.02 6.51 -6.50
C ALA A 207 4.07 6.76 -5.31
N ALA A 208 4.14 7.92 -4.67
CA ALA A 208 3.20 8.29 -3.61
C ALA A 208 1.76 8.43 -4.16
N GLY A 209 1.61 9.06 -5.33
CA GLY A 209 0.32 9.19 -6.00
C GLY A 209 -0.30 7.83 -6.37
N ALA A 210 0.53 6.89 -6.83
CA ALA A 210 0.09 5.52 -7.10
C ALA A 210 -0.37 4.80 -5.81
N HIS A 211 0.34 4.95 -4.68
CA HIS A 211 -0.14 4.37 -3.41
C HIS A 211 -1.49 4.96 -2.97
N TYR A 212 -1.68 6.29 -3.07
CA TYR A 212 -2.97 6.91 -2.74
C TYR A 212 -4.11 6.35 -3.59
N GLU A 213 -3.85 6.14 -4.87
CA GLU A 213 -4.84 5.63 -5.80
C GLU A 213 -5.18 4.16 -5.54
N ALA A 214 -4.16 3.34 -5.27
CA ALA A 214 -4.37 1.95 -4.87
C ALA A 214 -5.21 1.88 -3.59
N PHE A 215 -4.91 2.69 -2.58
CA PHE A 215 -5.69 2.72 -1.35
C PHE A 215 -7.11 3.25 -1.55
N ALA A 216 -7.31 4.26 -2.39
CA ALA A 216 -8.66 4.75 -2.71
C ALA A 216 -9.51 3.65 -3.37
N LEU A 217 -8.96 2.93 -4.35
CA LEU A 217 -9.66 1.82 -5.01
C LEU A 217 -9.96 0.65 -4.05
N LEU A 218 -9.03 0.36 -3.13
CA LEU A 218 -9.22 -0.65 -2.08
C LEU A 218 -10.26 -0.22 -1.01
N GLU A 219 -10.37 1.09 -0.73
CA GLU A 219 -11.41 1.64 0.16
C GLU A 219 -12.80 1.61 -0.47
N GLU A 220 -12.90 1.81 -1.80
CA GLU A 220 -14.18 1.80 -2.52
C GLU A 220 -14.85 0.41 -2.56
N GLY A 221 -14.05 -0.66 -2.47
CA GLY A 221 -14.43 -1.95 -1.89
C GLY A 221 -15.82 -2.51 -2.21
N ASN A 222 -16.33 -2.40 -3.45
CA ASN A 222 -17.58 -3.05 -3.83
C ASN A 222 -17.59 -3.52 -5.28
N HIS A 223 -17.58 -4.85 -5.44
CA HIS A 223 -18.07 -5.62 -6.60
C HIS A 223 -17.34 -5.52 -7.95
N ALA A 224 -16.19 -4.86 -8.03
CA ALA A 224 -15.36 -4.91 -9.22
C ALA A 224 -14.54 -6.20 -9.24
N ASP A 225 -14.55 -6.91 -10.38
CA ASP A 225 -13.60 -7.99 -10.64
C ASP A 225 -12.17 -7.47 -10.41
N ALA A 226 -11.26 -8.34 -9.96
CA ALA A 226 -9.83 -8.05 -9.79
C ALA A 226 -9.30 -7.27 -11.00
N ASP A 227 -9.76 -7.77 -12.14
CA ASP A 227 -9.57 -7.34 -13.49
C ASP A 227 -9.97 -5.87 -13.77
N ASP A 228 -11.11 -5.40 -13.25
CA ASP A 228 -11.57 -4.00 -13.36
C ASP A 228 -10.82 -3.06 -12.41
N LEU A 229 -10.64 -3.46 -11.15
CA LEU A 229 -9.89 -2.66 -10.15
C LEU A 229 -8.49 -2.32 -10.63
N VAL A 230 -7.87 -3.32 -11.24
CA VAL A 230 -6.52 -3.30 -11.72
C VAL A 230 -6.39 -2.46 -13.01
N ALA A 231 -7.41 -2.49 -13.88
CA ALA A 231 -7.50 -1.57 -15.02
C ALA A 231 -7.72 -0.11 -14.58
N ARG A 232 -8.58 0.13 -13.59
CA ARG A 232 -8.82 1.45 -12.99
C ARG A 232 -7.57 2.03 -12.35
N PHE A 233 -6.80 1.19 -11.65
CA PHE A 233 -5.50 1.57 -11.10
C PHE A 233 -4.52 1.97 -12.21
N GLY A 234 -4.40 1.15 -13.26
CA GLY A 234 -3.57 1.48 -14.43
C GLY A 234 -3.94 2.83 -15.05
N LEU A 235 -5.23 3.07 -15.26
CA LEU A 235 -5.78 4.32 -15.78
C LEU A 235 -5.42 5.55 -14.95
N ALA A 236 -5.60 5.46 -13.64
CA ALA A 236 -5.39 6.57 -12.76
C ALA A 236 -3.89 6.91 -12.58
N VAL A 237 -3.02 5.88 -12.58
CA VAL A 237 -1.55 6.08 -12.61
C VAL A 237 -1.09 6.68 -13.95
N LEU A 238 -1.74 6.33 -15.06
CA LEU A 238 -1.50 6.88 -16.39
C LEU A 238 -1.92 8.37 -16.49
N GLY A 239 -3.05 8.73 -15.90
CA GLY A 239 -3.62 10.08 -15.99
C GLY A 239 -2.94 11.15 -15.15
N ARG A 240 -2.17 10.79 -14.10
CA ARG A 240 -1.63 11.74 -13.09
C ARG A 240 -0.16 12.14 -13.25
N ASN A 241 0.61 11.53 -14.15
CA ASN A 241 2.04 11.83 -14.23
C ASN A 241 2.33 12.89 -15.29
N ASP A 242 2.83 14.07 -14.90
CA ASP A 242 3.20 15.14 -15.84
C ASP A 242 4.61 14.99 -16.44
N ALA A 243 5.47 14.12 -15.88
CA ALA A 243 6.84 13.91 -16.37
C ALA A 243 6.94 12.73 -17.36
N ALA A 244 7.36 12.99 -18.61
CA ALA A 244 7.36 12.03 -19.73
C ALA A 244 8.36 10.86 -19.62
N SER A 245 9.41 10.98 -18.80
CA SER A 245 10.36 9.88 -18.54
C SER A 245 9.83 8.88 -17.52
N ASP A 246 9.18 9.39 -16.47
CA ASP A 246 8.73 8.62 -15.31
C ASP A 246 7.46 7.82 -15.63
N ARG A 247 6.65 8.33 -16.58
CA ARG A 247 5.53 7.61 -17.17
C ARG A 247 5.96 6.27 -17.77
N ARG A 248 7.02 6.21 -18.58
CA ARG A 248 7.36 5.01 -19.37
C ARG A 248 7.70 3.78 -18.52
N THR A 249 8.40 3.95 -17.40
CA THR A 249 8.88 2.82 -16.59
C THR A 249 7.80 2.30 -15.64
N ILE A 250 7.07 3.19 -14.96
CA ILE A 250 5.97 2.80 -14.06
C ILE A 250 4.88 2.13 -14.88
N VAL A 251 4.54 2.70 -16.04
CA VAL A 251 3.54 2.14 -16.96
C VAL A 251 3.99 0.79 -17.52
N GLY A 252 5.26 0.65 -17.92
CA GLY A 252 5.78 -0.62 -18.41
C GLY A 252 5.74 -1.75 -17.38
N GLU A 253 6.06 -1.47 -16.12
CA GLU A 253 6.01 -2.46 -15.03
C GLU A 253 4.58 -2.73 -14.57
N VAL A 254 3.73 -1.71 -14.39
CA VAL A 254 2.28 -1.89 -14.14
C VAL A 254 1.72 -2.81 -15.22
N LEU A 255 1.80 -2.42 -16.48
CA LEU A 255 1.20 -3.18 -17.57
C LEU A 255 1.82 -4.58 -17.77
N LYS A 256 3.08 -4.79 -17.38
CA LYS A 256 3.71 -6.12 -17.36
C LYS A 256 3.17 -7.00 -16.22
N SER A 257 3.02 -6.45 -15.02
CA SER A 257 2.40 -7.15 -13.89
C SER A 257 0.94 -7.50 -14.17
N LEU A 258 0.22 -6.63 -14.88
CA LEU A 258 -1.12 -6.87 -15.44
C LEU A 258 -1.15 -8.02 -16.44
N ALA A 259 -0.15 -8.08 -17.31
CA ALA A 259 -0.03 -9.08 -18.37
C ALA A 259 0.22 -10.51 -17.87
N GLU A 260 0.98 -10.65 -16.79
CA GLU A 260 1.50 -11.94 -16.31
C GLU A 260 0.53 -12.69 -15.38
N GLY A 261 -0.58 -12.05 -14.94
CA GLY A 261 -1.48 -12.61 -13.92
C GLY A 261 -2.99 -12.60 -14.21
N SER A 262 -3.46 -11.96 -15.29
CA SER A 262 -4.89 -11.69 -15.49
C SER A 262 -5.57 -12.54 -16.56
N SER A 263 -6.92 -12.58 -16.53
CA SER A 263 -7.77 -13.21 -17.54
C SER A 263 -7.58 -12.56 -18.93
N ASP A 264 -7.99 -13.24 -20.00
CA ASP A 264 -7.88 -12.70 -21.36
C ASP A 264 -8.74 -11.45 -21.58
N GLU A 265 -9.83 -11.31 -20.82
CA GLU A 265 -10.73 -10.14 -20.84
C GLU A 265 -10.04 -8.89 -20.27
N VAL A 266 -9.21 -9.04 -19.23
CA VAL A 266 -8.34 -7.94 -18.76
C VAL A 266 -7.26 -7.62 -19.72
N LYS A 267 -6.65 -8.65 -20.32
CA LYS A 267 -5.60 -8.40 -21.29
C LYS A 267 -6.15 -7.51 -22.41
N GLU A 268 -7.38 -7.77 -22.83
CA GLU A 268 -8.08 -6.93 -23.79
C GLU A 268 -8.44 -5.54 -23.24
N ALA A 269 -8.98 -5.44 -22.03
CA ALA A 269 -9.34 -4.16 -21.41
C ALA A 269 -8.11 -3.25 -21.22
N VAL A 270 -7.03 -3.78 -20.66
CA VAL A 270 -5.75 -3.09 -20.47
C VAL A 270 -5.12 -2.71 -21.81
N LEU A 271 -5.23 -3.56 -22.84
CA LEU A 271 -4.72 -3.23 -24.19
C LEU A 271 -5.50 -2.06 -24.80
N ARG A 272 -6.83 -2.15 -24.81
CA ARG A 272 -7.73 -1.10 -25.31
C ARG A 272 -7.46 0.22 -24.59
N THR A 273 -7.41 0.19 -23.27
CA THR A 273 -7.18 1.36 -22.45
C THR A 273 -5.77 1.94 -22.62
N THR A 274 -4.75 1.09 -22.80
CA THR A 274 -3.38 1.54 -23.11
C THR A 274 -3.34 2.26 -24.46
N LEU A 275 -4.09 1.77 -25.45
CA LEU A 275 -4.19 2.38 -26.77
C LEU A 275 -4.99 3.71 -26.71
N GLU A 276 -6.09 3.76 -25.97
CA GLU A 276 -6.85 5.01 -25.75
C GLU A 276 -6.02 6.05 -25.00
N ALA A 277 -5.22 5.63 -24.01
CA ALA A 277 -4.30 6.51 -23.30
C ALA A 277 -3.17 7.00 -24.22
N ALA A 278 -2.69 6.17 -25.14
CA ALA A 278 -1.70 6.56 -26.14
C ALA A 278 -2.28 7.60 -27.11
N GLU A 279 -3.52 7.40 -27.56
CA GLU A 279 -4.23 8.31 -28.44
C GLU A 279 -4.45 9.68 -27.77
N ARG A 280 -4.85 9.69 -26.49
CA ARG A 280 -4.98 10.93 -25.69
C ARG A 280 -3.65 11.63 -25.45
N ALA A 281 -2.55 10.88 -25.36
CA ALA A 281 -1.21 11.43 -25.23
C ALA A 281 -0.65 12.00 -26.56
N GLY A 282 -1.32 11.78 -27.68
CA GLY A 282 -0.96 12.34 -28.98
C GLY A 282 0.32 11.74 -29.56
N GLN A 283 1.26 12.57 -30.04
CA GLN A 283 2.53 12.13 -30.65
C GLN A 283 3.73 12.24 -29.72
N ASP A 284 3.50 12.33 -28.41
CA ASP A 284 4.60 12.47 -27.47
C ASP A 284 5.33 11.13 -27.22
N SER A 285 6.46 11.19 -26.50
CA SER A 285 7.24 9.99 -26.17
C SER A 285 6.53 8.98 -25.25
N VAL A 286 5.41 9.37 -24.65
CA VAL A 286 4.56 8.53 -23.78
C VAL A 286 3.62 7.71 -24.65
N ALA A 287 2.95 8.31 -25.63
CA ALA A 287 2.15 7.59 -26.63
C ALA A 287 2.97 6.48 -27.29
N LEU A 288 4.21 6.81 -27.68
CA LEU A 288 5.13 5.85 -28.31
C LEU A 288 5.60 4.75 -27.34
N GLY A 289 5.64 5.03 -26.03
CA GLY A 289 5.92 4.05 -24.99
C GLY A 289 4.75 3.09 -24.75
N LEU A 290 3.53 3.63 -24.68
CA LEU A 290 2.29 2.89 -24.53
C LEU A 290 2.03 1.97 -25.73
N GLN A 291 2.21 2.49 -26.95
CA GLN A 291 2.13 1.71 -28.19
C GLN A 291 3.18 0.59 -28.24
N LYS A 292 4.44 0.87 -27.85
CA LYS A 292 5.50 -0.16 -27.79
C LYS A 292 5.22 -1.24 -26.74
N PHE A 293 4.63 -0.86 -25.61
CA PHE A 293 4.17 -1.82 -24.61
C PHE A 293 3.08 -2.71 -25.21
N ALA A 294 2.01 -2.12 -25.74
CA ALA A 294 0.88 -2.85 -26.35
C ALA A 294 1.39 -3.83 -27.42
N LEU A 295 2.31 -3.38 -28.27
CA LEU A 295 2.94 -4.19 -29.31
C LEU A 295 3.80 -5.34 -28.75
N ASN A 296 4.67 -5.07 -27.78
CA ASN A 296 5.53 -6.10 -27.18
C ASN A 296 4.72 -7.12 -26.38
N TRP A 297 3.61 -6.69 -25.79
CA TRP A 297 2.73 -7.55 -25.04
C TRP A 297 1.91 -8.47 -25.93
N VAL A 298 1.31 -7.96 -27.01
CA VAL A 298 0.67 -8.78 -28.05
C VAL A 298 1.64 -9.81 -28.63
N ARG A 299 2.92 -9.48 -28.74
CA ARG A 299 3.98 -10.40 -29.21
C ARG A 299 4.39 -11.48 -28.20
N LYS A 300 4.25 -11.21 -26.89
CA LYS A 300 4.68 -12.11 -25.81
C LYS A 300 3.54 -12.92 -25.19
N ALA A 301 2.29 -12.51 -25.40
CA ALA A 301 1.13 -13.29 -25.02
C ALA A 301 1.09 -14.58 -25.88
N PRO A 302 1.15 -15.79 -25.28
CA PRO A 302 1.21 -17.05 -26.03
C PRO A 302 -0.04 -17.31 -26.89
N THR A 303 -1.13 -16.59 -26.62
CA THR A 303 -2.31 -16.47 -27.45
C THR A 303 -2.81 -15.02 -27.38
N LEU A 304 -3.02 -14.39 -28.54
CA LEU A 304 -3.99 -13.29 -28.63
C LEU A 304 -5.33 -13.81 -28.10
N PRO A 305 -6.14 -13.02 -27.37
CA PRO A 305 -7.47 -13.44 -26.96
C PRO A 305 -8.20 -13.93 -28.21
N LYS A 306 -8.43 -15.23 -28.30
CA LYS A 306 -9.49 -15.73 -29.16
C LYS A 306 -10.74 -15.41 -28.38
N GLY A 307 -11.37 -14.27 -28.66
CA GLY A 307 -12.73 -14.05 -28.24
C GLY A 307 -13.58 -15.17 -28.84
N GLN A 308 -13.78 -16.26 -28.10
CA GLN A 308 -14.94 -17.11 -28.29
C GLN A 308 -16.10 -16.30 -27.73
N LEU A 309 -16.89 -15.74 -28.64
CA LEU A 309 -18.25 -15.30 -28.39
C LEU A 309 -19.10 -16.54 -28.07
N GLU A 310 -18.87 -17.16 -26.93
CA GLU A 310 -19.81 -18.15 -26.37
C GLU A 310 -20.66 -17.43 -25.33
N GLY A 311 -21.55 -16.60 -25.87
CA GLY A 311 -22.48 -15.78 -25.12
C GLY A 311 -23.57 -15.24 -26.04
N GLY A 312 -24.29 -16.16 -26.70
CA GLY A 312 -25.75 -16.15 -26.88
C GLY A 312 -26.51 -14.93 -27.42
N ASP A 313 -25.87 -13.82 -27.80
CA ASP A 313 -26.56 -12.71 -28.45
C ASP A 313 -26.12 -12.60 -29.91
N GLU A 314 -27.06 -12.87 -30.81
CA GLU A 314 -26.99 -12.55 -32.23
C GLU A 314 -26.80 -11.03 -32.38
N LEU A 315 -25.55 -10.58 -32.31
CA LEU A 315 -25.20 -9.26 -32.82
C LEU A 315 -25.57 -9.25 -34.30
N ASP A 316 -26.39 -8.27 -34.67
CA ASP A 316 -26.77 -7.96 -36.05
C ASP A 316 -25.52 -8.09 -36.96
N PRO A 317 -25.58 -8.87 -38.06
CA PRO A 317 -24.45 -9.07 -38.96
C PRO A 317 -23.76 -7.77 -39.39
N ALA A 318 -24.51 -6.67 -39.50
CA ALA A 318 -23.96 -5.36 -39.82
C ALA A 318 -23.05 -4.80 -38.71
N VAL A 319 -23.36 -5.07 -37.44
CA VAL A 319 -22.56 -4.66 -36.28
C VAL A 319 -21.29 -5.52 -36.16
N LEU A 320 -21.39 -6.81 -36.46
CA LEU A 320 -20.23 -7.70 -36.51
C LEU A 320 -19.26 -7.29 -37.63
N GLU A 321 -19.78 -6.95 -38.80
CA GLU A 321 -19.02 -6.47 -39.95
C GLU A 321 -18.38 -5.10 -39.68
N GLN A 322 -19.10 -4.17 -39.04
CA GLN A 322 -18.54 -2.89 -38.58
C GLN A 322 -17.40 -3.07 -37.58
N ARG A 323 -17.54 -4.01 -36.63
CA ARG A 323 -16.47 -4.31 -35.64
C ARG A 323 -15.25 -4.96 -36.28
N LEU A 324 -15.44 -5.89 -37.21
CA LEU A 324 -14.33 -6.48 -37.97
C LEU A 324 -13.62 -5.43 -38.82
N ALA A 325 -14.37 -4.57 -39.51
CA ALA A 325 -13.83 -3.45 -40.28
C ALA A 325 -13.06 -2.45 -39.39
N TYR A 326 -13.57 -2.15 -38.20
CA TYR A 326 -12.90 -1.28 -37.22
C TYR A 326 -11.59 -1.91 -36.72
N ASN A 327 -11.59 -3.19 -36.34
CA ASN A 327 -10.38 -3.90 -35.91
C ASN A 327 -9.34 -4.01 -37.03
N GLN A 328 -9.78 -4.23 -38.27
CA GLN A 328 -8.91 -4.22 -39.44
C GLN A 328 -8.30 -2.83 -39.68
N SER A 329 -9.11 -1.78 -39.52
CA SER A 329 -8.68 -0.38 -39.66
C SER A 329 -7.63 -0.01 -38.61
N VAL A 330 -7.85 -0.36 -37.34
CA VAL A 330 -6.88 -0.12 -36.26
C VAL A 330 -5.56 -0.86 -36.52
N ARG A 331 -5.62 -2.11 -37.01
CA ARG A 331 -4.41 -2.86 -37.40
C ARG A 331 -3.65 -2.20 -38.55
N ASN A 332 -4.36 -1.70 -39.55
CA ASN A 332 -3.75 -1.02 -40.69
C ASN A 332 -3.12 0.31 -40.27
N GLN A 333 -3.82 1.12 -39.46
CA GLN A 333 -3.31 2.37 -38.92
C GLN A 333 -2.04 2.16 -38.08
N LEU A 334 -2.03 1.14 -37.20
CA LEU A 334 -0.84 0.76 -36.44
C LEU A 334 0.31 0.28 -37.35
N GLY A 335 0.00 -0.48 -38.41
CA GLY A 335 1.00 -0.92 -39.39
C GLY A 335 1.66 0.24 -40.13
N ASP A 336 0.87 1.23 -40.55
CA ASP A 336 1.35 2.41 -41.26
C ASP A 336 2.19 3.32 -40.35
N GLU A 337 1.79 3.49 -39.09
CA GLU A 337 2.56 4.25 -38.09
C GLU A 337 3.89 3.58 -37.75
N ILE A 338 3.91 2.25 -37.65
CA ILE A 338 5.14 1.47 -37.46
C ILE A 338 6.09 1.68 -38.64
N LYS A 339 5.58 1.59 -39.87
CA LYS A 339 6.39 1.75 -41.07
C LYS A 339 6.98 3.16 -41.17
N LYS A 340 6.15 4.19 -40.94
CA LYS A 340 6.61 5.58 -40.90
C LYS A 340 7.70 5.81 -39.86
N ASN A 341 7.53 5.26 -38.65
CA ASN A 341 8.54 5.38 -37.59
C ASN A 341 9.82 4.59 -37.89
N GLN A 342 9.73 3.43 -38.55
CA GLN A 342 10.90 2.68 -39.03
C GLN A 342 11.66 3.46 -40.09
N ASP A 343 10.96 4.12 -41.01
CA ASP A 343 11.56 4.96 -42.05
C ASP A 343 12.26 6.18 -41.43
N GLU A 344 11.65 6.82 -40.42
CA GLU A 344 12.24 7.95 -39.70
C GLU A 344 13.48 7.57 -38.89
N VAL A 345 13.45 6.41 -38.22
CA VAL A 345 14.61 5.88 -37.48
C VAL A 345 15.73 5.53 -38.46
N THR A 346 15.43 4.82 -39.55
CA THR A 346 16.40 4.46 -40.58
C THR A 346 17.03 5.71 -41.20
N ALA A 347 16.24 6.74 -41.50
CA ALA A 347 16.73 8.02 -42.00
C ALA A 347 17.65 8.75 -41.00
N ARG A 348 17.37 8.66 -39.70
CA ARG A 348 18.24 9.21 -38.64
C ARG A 348 19.53 8.42 -38.49
N THR A 349 19.48 7.09 -38.53
CA THR A 349 20.68 6.24 -38.42
C THR A 349 21.61 6.45 -39.61
N SER A 350 21.07 6.56 -40.83
CA SER A 350 21.85 6.86 -42.03
C SER A 350 22.51 8.24 -42.02
N ARG A 351 21.93 9.23 -41.33
CA ARG A 351 22.55 10.57 -41.15
C ARG A 351 23.63 10.61 -40.06
N MET A 352 23.66 9.64 -39.14
CA MET A 352 24.69 9.57 -38.11
C MET A 352 25.92 8.75 -38.53
N GLY A 353 25.77 7.90 -39.54
CA GLY A 353 26.85 7.07 -40.10
C GLY A 353 27.57 7.68 -41.31
N ALA A 354 27.13 8.84 -41.81
CA ALA A 354 27.75 9.61 -42.91
C ALA A 354 28.46 10.84 -42.35
#